data_AF-A0A1B6FBK4-F1
#
_entry.id   AF-A0A1B6FBK4-F1
#
_cell.length_a   1.000
_cell.length_b   1.000
_cell.length_c   1.000
_cell.angle_alpha   90.00
_cell.angle_beta   90.00
_cell.angle_gamma   90.00
#
_symmetry.space_group_name_H-M   'P 1'
#
loop_
_entity.id
_entity.type
_entity.pdbx_description
1 polymer ?
#
loop_
_entity_poly.entity_id
_entity_poly.type
_entity_poly.pdbx_seq_one_letter_code
_entity_poly.pdbx_strand_id
1 'polypeptide(L)'
;YLNVTNERLSQIRSSTSTDPTMVKLMDVIRRGWPTSRKQLPEALKAYWSFRDELVIEDGIILKGERIVIPKGLIQDLIRVIHSSHQGSESCIRRARDVFFWPYLSKDIKNEISSCNICKKYAPDQQREPLLQDPTPERPWQKIAVDFAQEGSTHYLI
;
A
#
# COMPACT_ATOMS: atom_id res chain seq x y z
N TYR A 1 9.38 4.09 -14.03
CA TYR A 1 8.47 5.24 -14.07
C TYR A 1 7.06 4.73 -14.36
N LEU A 2 6.04 5.17 -13.61
CA LEU A 2 4.65 4.92 -13.97
C LEU A 2 4.30 5.87 -15.12
N ASN A 3 4.32 5.38 -16.35
CA ASN A 3 3.99 6.20 -17.51
C ASN A 3 2.48 6.40 -17.57
N VAL A 4 2.04 7.64 -17.40
CA VAL A 4 0.64 8.00 -17.63
C VAL A 4 0.47 8.28 -19.12
N THR A 5 -0.24 7.40 -19.83
CA THR A 5 -0.53 7.59 -21.25
C THR A 5 -1.56 8.69 -21.46
N ASN A 6 -1.59 9.29 -22.66
CA ASN A 6 -2.60 10.29 -23.02
C ASN A 6 -4.03 9.76 -22.88
N GLU A 7 -4.24 8.46 -23.17
CA GLU A 7 -5.52 7.78 -22.94
C GLU A 7 -5.89 7.76 -21.45
N ARG A 8 -4.93 7.43 -20.57
CA ARG A 8 -5.17 7.41 -19.13
C ARG A 8 -5.44 8.80 -18.57
N LEU A 9 -4.75 9.82 -19.07
CA LEU A 9 -5.04 11.23 -18.74
C LEU A 9 -6.46 11.62 -19.17
N SER A 10 -6.88 11.19 -20.36
CA SER A 10 -8.24 11.45 -20.86
C SER A 10 -9.30 10.79 -19.99
N GLN A 11 -9.05 9.55 -19.54
CA GLN A 11 -9.92 8.84 -18.60
C GLN A 11 -9.97 9.54 -17.23
N ILE A 12 -8.83 10.02 -16.72
CA ILE A 12 -8.77 10.78 -15.47
C ILE A 12 -9.55 12.08 -15.60
N ARG A 13 -9.40 12.82 -16.70
CA ARG A 13 -10.16 14.05 -16.96
C ARG A 13 -11.66 13.79 -16.97
N SER A 14 -12.11 12.77 -17.70
CA SER A 14 -13.52 12.38 -17.75
C SER A 14 -14.05 12.00 -16.36
N SER A 15 -13.31 11.17 -15.61
CA SER A 15 -13.69 10.76 -14.25
C SER A 15 -13.69 11.93 -13.25
N THR A 16 -12.78 12.88 -13.42
CA THR A 16 -12.71 14.09 -12.60
C THR A 16 -13.92 14.99 -12.84
N SER A 17 -14.41 15.06 -14.09
CA SER A 17 -15.60 15.84 -14.44
C SER A 17 -16.91 15.25 -13.94
N THR A 18 -16.95 13.93 -13.73
CA THR A 18 -18.13 13.20 -13.25
C THR A 18 -18.13 12.97 -11.74
N ASP A 19 -16.97 12.97 -11.08
CA ASP A 19 -16.85 12.81 -9.63
C ASP A 19 -17.33 14.08 -8.89
N PRO A 20 -18.43 14.03 -8.12
CA PRO A 20 -18.98 15.20 -7.43
C PRO A 20 -18.01 15.83 -6.42
N THR A 21 -17.09 15.05 -5.86
CA THR A 21 -16.07 15.56 -4.93
C THR A 21 -15.04 16.38 -5.68
N MET A 22 -14.60 15.90 -6.84
CA MET A 22 -13.61 16.58 -7.67
C MET A 22 -14.16 17.86 -8.29
N VAL A 23 -15.39 17.83 -8.78
CA VAL A 23 -16.06 19.03 -9.32
C VAL A 23 -16.16 20.12 -8.24
N LYS A 24 -16.59 19.76 -7.02
CA LYS A 24 -16.62 20.72 -5.89
C LYS A 24 -15.22 21.20 -5.50
N LEU A 25 -14.23 20.32 -5.53
CA LEU A 25 -12.85 20.68 -5.24
C LEU A 25 -12.31 21.69 -6.27
N MET A 26 -12.59 21.49 -7.57
CA MET A 26 -12.24 22.44 -8.62
C MET A 26 -12.89 23.81 -8.41
N ASP A 27 -14.17 23.83 -8.02
CA ASP A 27 -14.88 25.08 -7.75
C ASP A 27 -14.24 25.85 -6.58
N VAL A 28 -13.87 25.15 -5.51
CA VAL A 28 -13.15 25.75 -4.36
C VAL A 28 -11.77 26.25 -4.75
N ILE A 29 -11.01 25.50 -5.56
CA ILE A 29 -9.68 25.94 -6.02
C ILE A 29 -9.81 27.21 -6.88
N ARG A 30 -10.83 27.32 -7.73
CA ARG A 30 -11.07 28.49 -8.59
C ARG A 30 -11.57 29.72 -7.84
N ARG A 31 -12.53 29.54 -6.92
CA ARG A 31 -13.17 30.65 -6.18
C ARG A 31 -12.38 31.09 -4.96
N GLY A 32 -11.46 30.25 -4.50
CA GLY A 32 -10.71 30.43 -3.27
C GLY A 32 -11.23 29.55 -2.14
N TRP A 33 -10.31 29.16 -1.28
CA TRP A 33 -10.60 28.35 -0.10
C TRP A 33 -11.30 29.21 0.98
N PRO A 34 -12.28 28.64 1.72
CA PRO A 34 -12.93 29.36 2.81
C PRO A 34 -11.94 29.63 3.94
N THR A 35 -12.25 30.58 4.82
CA THR A 35 -11.37 30.99 5.92
C THR A 35 -11.21 29.89 6.99
N SER A 36 -12.13 28.94 7.07
CA SER A 36 -12.11 27.87 8.08
C SER A 36 -12.44 26.50 7.51
N ARG A 37 -11.66 25.49 7.92
CA ARG A 37 -11.88 24.07 7.60
C ARG A 37 -13.29 23.57 7.92
N LYS A 38 -13.95 24.15 8.93
CA LYS A 38 -15.30 23.76 9.35
C LYS A 38 -16.37 24.09 8.31
N GLN A 39 -16.12 25.07 7.45
CA GLN A 39 -17.04 25.52 6.40
C GLN A 39 -16.97 24.64 5.15
N LEU A 40 -15.98 23.74 5.05
CA LEU A 40 -15.86 22.81 3.93
C LEU A 40 -16.80 21.61 4.10
N PRO A 41 -17.40 21.14 3.00
CA PRO A 41 -18.02 19.82 2.95
C PRO A 41 -17.06 18.73 3.44
N GLU A 42 -17.59 17.71 4.12
CA GLU A 42 -16.79 16.62 4.70
C GLU A 42 -15.82 15.99 3.68
N ALA A 43 -16.30 15.76 2.46
CA ALA A 43 -15.51 15.18 1.38
C ALA A 43 -14.28 16.02 0.99
N LEU A 44 -14.30 17.33 1.23
CA LEU A 44 -13.20 18.26 0.89
C LEU A 44 -12.25 18.52 2.07
N LYS A 45 -12.66 18.20 3.32
CA LYS A 45 -11.83 18.43 4.51
C LYS A 45 -10.50 17.68 4.49
N ALA A 46 -10.41 16.60 3.72
CA ALA A 46 -9.18 15.83 3.53
C ALA A 46 -8.15 16.55 2.64
N TYR A 47 -8.60 17.50 1.82
CA TYR A 47 -7.75 18.29 0.91
C TYR A 47 -7.27 19.62 1.54
N TRP A 48 -7.87 20.05 2.65
CA TRP A 48 -7.57 21.32 3.32
C TRP A 48 -6.08 21.55 3.63
N SER A 49 -5.39 20.51 4.09
CA SER A 49 -3.97 20.60 4.43
C SER A 49 -3.05 20.80 3.23
N PHE A 50 -3.58 20.61 2.01
CA PHE A 50 -2.84 20.67 0.75
C PHE A 50 -3.32 21.82 -0.13
N ARG A 51 -4.26 22.64 0.34
CA ARG A 51 -4.96 23.67 -0.44
C ARG A 51 -4.05 24.60 -1.23
N ASP A 52 -2.90 24.96 -0.66
CA ASP A 52 -1.94 25.89 -1.25
C ASP A 52 -1.09 25.23 -2.35
N GLU A 53 -1.08 23.90 -2.41
CA GLU A 53 -0.37 23.10 -3.42
C GLU A 53 -1.28 22.61 -4.55
N LEU A 54 -2.59 22.84 -4.44
CA LEU A 54 -3.58 22.32 -5.38
C LEU A 54 -3.85 23.30 -6.52
N VAL A 55 -3.59 22.84 -7.74
CA VAL A 55 -3.79 23.60 -8.98
C VAL A 55 -4.62 22.80 -9.97
N ILE A 56 -5.32 23.51 -10.86
CA ILE A 56 -6.09 22.91 -11.94
C ILE A 56 -5.34 23.16 -13.23
N GLU A 57 -5.05 22.08 -13.95
CA GLU A 57 -4.43 22.12 -15.27
C GLU A 57 -5.25 21.22 -16.18
N ASP A 58 -5.64 21.71 -17.36
CA ASP A 58 -6.23 20.85 -18.39
C ASP A 58 -7.40 19.96 -17.92
N GLY A 59 -8.24 20.48 -17.01
CA GLY A 59 -9.40 19.76 -16.48
C GLY A 59 -9.07 18.61 -15.53
N ILE A 60 -7.84 18.55 -15.02
CA ILE A 60 -7.42 17.68 -13.91
C ILE A 60 -6.91 18.54 -12.74
N ILE A 61 -6.84 17.94 -11.56
CA ILE A 61 -6.28 18.60 -10.37
C ILE A 61 -4.90 18.01 -10.12
N LEU A 62 -3.92 18.86 -9.87
CA LEU A 62 -2.57 18.47 -9.49
C LEU A 62 -2.27 18.96 -8.07
N LYS A 63 -1.44 18.20 -7.35
CA LYS A 63 -0.80 18.59 -6.09
C LYS A 63 0.70 18.68 -6.33
N GLY A 64 1.23 19.87 -6.54
CA GLY A 64 2.56 20.03 -7.15
C GLY A 64 2.59 19.31 -8.50
N GLU A 65 3.48 18.34 -8.68
CA GLU A 65 3.61 17.55 -9.93
C GLU A 65 2.75 16.28 -9.96
N ARG A 66 1.96 16.01 -8.90
CA ARG A 66 1.22 14.75 -8.74
C ARG A 66 -0.23 14.89 -9.15
N ILE A 67 -0.74 13.92 -9.90
CA ILE A 67 -2.14 13.93 -10.37
C ILE A 67 -3.06 13.49 -9.23
N VAL A 68 -4.06 14.31 -8.93
CA VAL A 68 -5.11 13.95 -7.98
C VAL A 68 -6.07 12.95 -8.63
N ILE A 69 -6.22 11.79 -8.01
CA ILE A 69 -7.00 10.69 -8.59
C ILE A 69 -8.44 10.70 -8.06
N PRO A 70 -9.47 10.71 -8.95
CA PRO A 70 -10.87 10.57 -8.55
C PRO A 70 -11.17 9.20 -7.94
N LYS A 71 -12.15 9.14 -7.03
CA LYS A 71 -12.38 7.94 -6.20
C LYS A 71 -12.63 6.68 -7.02
N GLY A 72 -13.34 6.81 -8.14
CA GLY A 72 -13.67 5.69 -9.03
C GLY A 72 -12.46 5.00 -9.66
N LEU A 73 -11.34 5.70 -9.84
CA LEU A 73 -10.14 5.15 -10.48
C LEU A 73 -9.11 4.59 -9.50
N ILE A 74 -9.26 4.86 -8.20
CA ILE A 74 -8.29 4.48 -7.17
C ILE A 74 -8.05 2.96 -7.18
N GLN A 75 -9.12 2.17 -7.18
CA GLN A 75 -9.03 0.71 -7.12
C GLN A 75 -8.27 0.11 -8.31
N ASP A 76 -8.60 0.56 -9.52
CA ASP A 76 -7.91 0.10 -10.72
C ASP A 76 -6.42 0.48 -10.70
N LEU A 77 -6.11 1.69 -10.22
CA LEU A 77 -4.74 2.16 -10.12
C LEU A 77 -3.93 1.35 -9.10
N ILE A 78 -4.51 1.05 -7.94
CA ILE A 78 -3.85 0.23 -6.92
C ILE A 78 -3.55 -1.16 -7.48
N ARG A 79 -4.49 -1.78 -8.23
CA ARG A 79 -4.26 -3.08 -8.89
C ARG A 79 -3.08 -3.03 -9.86
N VAL A 80 -2.97 -1.98 -10.67
CA VAL A 80 -1.85 -1.79 -11.60
C VAL A 80 -0.54 -1.62 -10.84
N ILE A 81 -0.51 -0.79 -9.79
CA ILE A 81 0.67 -0.56 -8.95
C ILE A 81 1.11 -1.85 -8.26
N HIS A 82 0.15 -2.65 -7.80
CA HIS A 82 0.38 -3.90 -7.08
C HIS A 82 0.70 -5.12 -7.96
N SER A 83 0.52 -5.03 -9.29
CA SER A 83 0.64 -6.16 -10.23
C SER A 83 1.93 -7.00 -10.09
N SER A 84 3.04 -6.39 -9.69
CA SER A 84 4.32 -7.08 -9.49
C SER A 84 4.52 -7.67 -8.07
N HIS A 85 3.47 -7.69 -7.23
CA HIS A 85 3.48 -8.17 -5.84
C HIS A 85 4.62 -7.60 -4.98
N GLN A 86 5.04 -6.38 -5.26
CA GLN A 86 6.05 -5.71 -4.45
C GLN A 86 5.51 -5.36 -3.07
N GLY A 87 6.40 -5.27 -2.09
CA GLY A 87 6.06 -4.84 -0.74
C GLY A 87 5.35 -3.49 -0.71
N SER A 88 4.58 -3.26 0.36
CA SER A 88 3.71 -2.09 0.50
C SER A 88 4.43 -0.77 0.36
N GLU A 89 5.58 -0.60 1.02
CA GLU A 89 6.35 0.64 0.95
C GLU A 89 6.90 0.92 -0.47
N SER A 90 7.24 -0.13 -1.23
CA SER A 90 7.65 0.03 -2.64
C SER A 90 6.50 0.52 -3.51
N CYS A 91 5.32 -0.08 -3.35
CA CYS A 91 4.11 0.33 -4.05
C CYS A 91 3.72 1.77 -3.71
N ILE A 92 3.76 2.14 -2.42
CA ILE A 92 3.45 3.49 -1.94
C ILE A 92 4.42 4.51 -2.51
N ARG A 93 5.74 4.22 -2.47
CA ARG A 93 6.76 5.12 -3.01
C ARG A 93 6.48 5.40 -4.49
N ARG A 94 6.33 4.35 -5.29
CA ARG A 94 6.04 4.47 -6.73
C ARG A 94 4.76 5.24 -7.00
N ALA A 95 3.70 4.99 -6.23
CA ALA A 95 2.44 5.70 -6.36
C ALA A 95 2.57 7.19 -6.04
N ARG A 96 3.30 7.54 -4.96
CA ARG A 96 3.53 8.93 -4.54
C ARG A 96 4.35 9.73 -5.53
N ASP A 97 5.15 9.09 -6.38
CA ASP A 97 5.93 9.82 -7.39
C ASP A 97 5.03 10.46 -8.45
N VAL A 98 3.84 9.91 -8.72
CA VAL A 98 2.97 10.33 -9.83
C VAL A 98 1.57 10.75 -9.39
N PHE A 99 1.05 10.14 -8.32
CA PHE A 99 -0.35 10.24 -7.94
C PHE A 99 -0.55 10.79 -6.53
N PHE A 100 -1.73 11.35 -6.31
CA PHE A 100 -2.18 11.82 -5.02
C PHE A 100 -3.66 11.52 -4.77
N TRP A 101 -3.96 11.02 -3.59
CA TRP A 101 -5.27 11.12 -2.96
C TRP A 101 -5.08 11.01 -1.44
N PRO A 102 -6.00 11.54 -0.61
CA PRO A 102 -5.74 11.71 0.82
C PRO A 102 -5.37 10.42 1.59
N TYR A 103 -5.87 9.27 1.14
CA TYR A 103 -5.69 7.99 1.83
C TYR A 103 -4.77 7.00 1.07
N LEU A 104 -3.94 7.50 0.14
CA LEU A 104 -3.09 6.69 -0.74
C LEU A 104 -2.34 5.56 -0.03
N SER A 105 -1.62 5.89 1.04
CA SER A 105 -0.83 4.89 1.73
C SER A 105 -1.67 3.86 2.47
N LYS A 106 -2.82 4.27 3.00
CA LYS A 106 -3.75 3.38 3.70
C LYS A 106 -4.41 2.43 2.71
N ASP A 107 -4.91 2.95 1.60
CA ASP A 107 -5.62 2.15 0.60
C ASP A 107 -4.69 1.11 -0.06
N ILE A 108 -3.45 1.50 -0.39
CA ILE A 108 -2.44 0.56 -0.91
C ILE A 108 -2.10 -0.52 0.12
N LYS A 109 -1.89 -0.15 1.39
CA LYS A 109 -1.61 -1.14 2.46
C LYS A 109 -2.76 -2.13 2.62
N ASN A 110 -3.99 -1.64 2.59
CA ASN A 110 -5.17 -2.47 2.72
C ASN A 110 -5.26 -3.49 1.57
N GLU A 111 -5.07 -3.05 0.32
CA GLU A 111 -5.12 -3.96 -0.84
C GLU A 111 -4.01 -5.02 -0.80
N ILE A 112 -2.81 -4.63 -0.40
CA ILE A 112 -1.69 -5.59 -0.29
C ILE A 112 -1.91 -6.57 0.86
N SER A 113 -2.49 -6.09 1.96
CA SER A 113 -2.82 -6.95 3.11
C SER A 113 -3.92 -7.96 2.80
N SER A 114 -4.80 -7.70 1.81
CA SER A 114 -5.85 -8.63 1.38
C SER A 114 -5.38 -9.57 0.26
N CYS A 115 -4.24 -9.29 -0.40
CA CYS A 115 -3.72 -10.08 -1.50
C CYS A 115 -3.26 -11.49 -1.10
N ASN A 116 -3.85 -12.52 -1.72
CA ASN A 116 -3.55 -13.93 -1.45
C ASN A 116 -2.10 -14.31 -1.78
N ILE A 117 -1.54 -13.77 -2.86
CA ILE A 117 -0.16 -14.05 -3.27
C ILE A 117 0.81 -13.46 -2.25
N CYS A 118 0.60 -12.22 -1.84
CA CYS A 118 1.44 -11.58 -0.82
C CYS A 118 1.33 -12.27 0.54
N LYS A 119 0.12 -12.72 0.95
CA LYS A 119 -0.05 -13.51 2.17
C LYS A 119 0.70 -14.84 2.11
N LYS A 120 0.64 -15.54 0.97
CA LYS A 120 1.29 -16.85 0.78
C LYS A 120 2.82 -16.78 0.92
N TYR A 121 3.42 -15.67 0.49
CA TYR A 121 4.87 -15.46 0.54
C TYR A 121 5.30 -14.45 1.62
N ALA A 122 4.41 -14.11 2.55
CA ALA A 122 4.76 -13.27 3.68
C ALA A 122 5.79 -13.99 4.57
N PRO A 123 6.69 -13.26 5.23
CA PRO A 123 7.58 -13.86 6.22
C PRO A 123 6.75 -14.57 7.29
N ASP A 124 7.14 -15.80 7.62
CA ASP A 124 6.53 -16.53 8.73
C ASP A 124 6.81 -15.80 10.05
N GLN A 125 5.95 -16.07 11.03
CA GLN A 125 6.21 -15.67 12.40
C GLN A 125 7.56 -16.21 12.88
N GLN A 126 8.18 -15.48 13.81
CA GLN A 126 9.40 -15.96 14.45
C GLN A 126 9.15 -17.36 15.00
N ARG A 127 10.08 -18.29 14.70
CA ARG A 127 10.05 -19.62 15.29
C ARG A 127 10.04 -19.49 16.81
N GLU A 128 9.29 -20.34 17.48
CA GLU A 128 9.29 -20.38 18.94
C GLU A 128 10.74 -20.49 19.45
N PRO A 129 11.09 -19.79 20.54
CA PRO A 129 12.39 -19.94 21.16
C PRO A 129 12.67 -21.42 21.45
N LEU A 130 13.91 -21.85 21.24
CA LEU A 130 14.34 -23.19 21.64
C LEU A 130 14.11 -23.35 23.14
N LEU A 131 13.21 -24.26 23.51
CA LEU A 131 13.04 -24.67 24.90
C LEU A 131 14.17 -25.63 25.25
N GLN A 132 14.99 -25.25 26.23
CA GLN A 132 16.00 -26.15 26.78
C GLN A 132 15.34 -27.08 27.80
N ASP A 133 15.53 -28.39 27.60
CA ASP A 133 15.19 -29.37 28.62
C ASP A 133 16.10 -29.20 29.85
N PRO A 134 15.59 -29.49 31.06
CA PRO A 134 16.42 -29.48 32.26
C PRO A 134 17.57 -30.49 32.15
N THR A 135 18.70 -30.13 32.75
CA THR A 135 19.87 -31.03 32.80
C THR A 135 19.52 -32.28 33.63
N PRO A 136 19.79 -33.50 33.14
CA PRO A 136 19.55 -34.71 33.92
C PRO A 136 20.38 -34.70 35.22
N GLU A 137 19.79 -35.13 36.33
CA GLU A 137 20.42 -35.16 37.66
C GLU A 137 21.31 -36.39 37.86
N ARG A 138 21.12 -37.44 37.06
CA ARG A 138 21.82 -38.72 37.17
C ARG A 138 22.31 -39.23 35.82
N PRO A 139 23.44 -39.96 35.78
CA PRO A 139 23.84 -40.68 34.58
C PRO A 139 22.71 -41.58 34.06
N TRP A 140 22.57 -41.69 32.74
CA TRP A 140 21.55 -42.52 32.06
C TRP A 140 20.09 -42.10 32.27
N GLN A 141 19.80 -40.98 32.94
CA GLN A 141 18.43 -40.50 33.15
C GLN A 141 17.76 -40.01 31.87
N LYS A 142 18.54 -39.55 30.88
CA LYS A 142 18.06 -39.19 29.54
C LYS A 142 19.07 -39.68 28.52
N ILE A 143 18.59 -40.42 27.52
CA ILE A 143 19.40 -40.94 26.41
C ILE A 143 18.74 -40.43 25.13
N ALA A 144 19.51 -39.74 24.30
CA ALA A 144 19.14 -39.44 22.92
C ALA A 144 19.88 -40.43 22.03
N VAL A 145 19.19 -41.02 21.07
CA VAL A 145 19.77 -41.94 20.09
C VAL A 145 19.36 -41.45 18.71
N ASP A 146 20.30 -41.45 17.78
CA ASP A 146 20.12 -41.08 16.39
C ASP A 146 20.59 -42.22 15.46
N PHE A 147 20.21 -42.15 14.20
CA PHE A 147 20.67 -43.09 13.19
C PHE A 147 21.84 -42.50 12.41
N ALA A 148 22.91 -43.29 12.27
CA ALA A 148 24.01 -42.98 11.37
C ALA A 148 24.21 -44.09 10.35
N GLN A 149 24.70 -43.75 9.16
CA GLN A 149 24.95 -44.71 8.09
C GLN A 149 26.31 -44.45 7.45
N GLU A 150 27.08 -45.52 7.25
CA GLU A 150 28.31 -45.52 6.47
C GLU A 150 28.30 -46.71 5.50
N GLY A 151 28.28 -46.42 4.19
CA GLY A 151 28.11 -47.43 3.16
C GLY A 151 26.77 -48.18 3.32
N SER A 152 26.83 -49.50 3.41
CA SER A 152 25.66 -50.37 3.65
C SER A 152 25.36 -50.60 5.14
N THR A 153 26.19 -50.07 6.03
CA THR A 153 26.08 -50.32 7.48
C THR A 153 25.33 -49.20 8.16
N HIS A 154 24.37 -49.55 9.00
CA HIS A 154 23.56 -48.64 9.79
C HIS A 154 23.92 -48.78 11.26
N TYR A 155 24.00 -47.66 11.97
CA TYR A 155 24.38 -47.53 13.37
C TYR A 155 23.28 -46.79 14.13
N LEU A 156 23.10 -47.16 15.40
CA LEU A 156 22.42 -46.33 16.39
C LEU A 156 23.51 -45.66 17.22
N ILE A 157 23.51 -44.33 17.24
CA ILE A 157 24.50 -43.50 17.94
C ILE A 157 23.85 -42.65 19.02
#